data_AF-A0A0F2NCW7-F1
#
_entry.id   AF-A0A0F2NCW7-F1
#
_cell.length_a   1.000
_cell.length_b   1.000
_cell.length_c   1.000
_cell.angle_alpha   90.00
_cell.angle_beta   90.00
_cell.angle_gamma   90.00
#
_symmetry.space_group_name_H-M   'P 1'
#
loop_
_entity.id
_entity.type
_entity.pdbx_description
1 polymer ?
#
loop_
_entity_poly.entity_id
_entity_poly.type
_entity_poly.pdbx_seq_one_letter_code
_entity_poly.pdbx_strand_id
1 'polypeptide(L)' 'MTPKQIEDLLIEWSIYNPHQQKVIEAEYQGRFGAKKDEEHWLDFLKEKLEIEEYWKKTGLL' A
#
# COMPACT_ATOMS: atom_id res chain seq x y z
N MET A 1 -7.03 -8.84 0.55
CA MET A 1 -5.65 -9.38 0.42
C MET A 1 -5.45 -10.58 1.34
N THR A 2 -4.55 -11.51 1.03
CA THR A 2 -4.13 -12.58 1.95
C THR A 2 -3.12 -12.04 2.98
N PRO A 3 -2.93 -12.70 4.15
CA PRO A 3 -1.94 -12.25 5.14
C PRO A 3 -0.53 -12.07 4.55
N LYS A 4 -0.13 -12.95 3.63
CA LYS A 4 1.18 -12.89 2.97
C LYS A 4 1.31 -11.69 2.02
N GLN A 5 0.24 -11.33 1.31
CA GLN A 5 0.20 -10.12 0.48
C GLN A 5 0.27 -8.85 1.33
N ILE A 6 -0.40 -8.83 2.49
CA ILE A 6 -0.34 -7.69 3.42
C ILE A 6 1.09 -7.53 3.95
N GLU A 7 1.72 -8.62 4.37
CA GLU A 7 3.12 -8.61 4.83
C GLU A 7 4.06 -8.07 3.76
N ASP A 8 3.98 -8.60 2.53
CA ASP A 8 4.80 -8.16 1.40
C ASP A 8 4.57 -6.68 1.06
N LEU A 9 3.32 -6.23 1.04
CA LEU A 9 2.97 -4.81 0.84
C LEU A 9 3.60 -3.90 1.89
N LEU A 10 3.57 -4.31 3.17
CA LEU A 10 4.12 -3.51 4.26
C LEU A 10 5.66 -3.51 4.25
N ILE A 11 6.29 -4.60 3.80
CA ILE A 11 7.74 -4.66 3.55
C ILE A 11 8.11 -3.66 2.46
N GLU A 12 7.46 -3.73 1.30
CA GLU A 12 7.71 -2.80 0.19
C GLU A 12 7.47 -1.34 0.62
N TRP A 13 6.40 -1.09 1.36
CA TRP A 13 6.14 0.23 1.94
C TRP A 13 7.25 0.72 2.88
N SER A 14 7.84 -0.17 3.69
CA SER A 14 8.90 0.18 4.63
C SER A 14 10.20 0.63 3.96
N ILE A 15 10.41 0.27 2.68
CA ILE A 15 11.58 0.66 1.89
C ILE A 15 11.53 2.15 1.50
N TYR A 16 10.32 2.71 1.39
CA TYR A 16 10.14 4.12 1.06
C TYR A 16 10.67 5.00 2.19
N ASN A 17 11.32 6.11 1.81
CA ASN A 17 11.83 7.02 2.83
C ASN A 17 10.70 7.81 3.51
N PRO A 18 10.92 8.36 4.72
CA PRO A 18 9.86 9.02 5.48
C PRO A 18 9.21 10.22 4.76
N HIS A 19 9.92 10.88 3.85
CA HIS A 19 9.34 11.98 3.07
C HIS A 19 8.36 11.46 2.03
N GLN A 20 8.73 10.42 1.28
CA GLN A 20 7.83 9.78 0.32
C GLN A 20 6.61 9.19 1.03
N GLN A 21 6.81 8.58 2.20
CA GLN A 21 5.72 8.01 2.98
C GLN A 21 4.68 9.08 3.34
N LYS A 22 5.13 10.23 3.86
CA LYS A 22 4.26 11.37 4.17
C LYS A 22 3.52 11.93 2.96
N VAL A 23 4.16 11.98 1.79
CA VAL A 23 3.50 12.44 0.56
C VAL A 23 2.36 11.51 0.18
N ILE A 24 2.57 10.20 0.26
CA ILE A 24 1.57 9.19 -0.08
C ILE A 24 0.43 9.17 0.96
N GLU A 25 0.74 9.30 2.25
CA GLU A 25 -0.25 9.44 3.32
C GLU A 25 -1.10 10.71 3.14
N ALA A 26 -0.47 11.84 2.78
CA ALA A 26 -1.19 13.09 2.52
C ALA A 26 -2.09 12.98 1.29
N GLU A 27 -1.67 12.27 0.24
CA GLU A 27 -2.50 11.99 -0.94
C GLU A 27 -3.74 11.16 -0.56
N TYR A 28 -3.56 10.11 0.25
CA TYR A 28 -4.66 9.31 0.77
C TYR A 28 -5.65 10.14 1.59
N GLN A 29 -5.13 10.91 2.55
CA GLN A 29 -5.95 11.79 3.39
C GLN A 29 -6.67 12.87 2.57
N GLY A 30 -6.01 13.44 1.57
CA GLY A 30 -6.62 14.43 0.67
C GLY A 30 -7.74 13.86 -0.20
N ARG A 31 -7.63 12.60 -0.62
CA ARG A 31 -8.64 11.94 -1.47
C ARG A 31 -9.82 11.37 -0.68
N PHE A 32 -9.56 10.77 0.48
CA PHE A 32 -10.55 9.96 1.20
C PHE A 32 -10.91 10.53 2.58
N GLY A 33 -10.31 11.66 2.97
CA GLY A 33 -10.53 12.30 4.25
C GLY A 33 -9.99 11.46 5.41
N ALA A 34 -10.69 11.49 6.54
CA ALA A 34 -10.32 10.75 7.74
C ALA A 34 -10.90 9.33 7.77
N LYS A 35 -11.13 8.68 6.62
CA LYS A 35 -11.53 7.26 6.61
C LYS A 35 -10.43 6.42 7.28
N LYS A 36 -10.76 5.84 8.43
CA LYS A 36 -9.86 5.02 9.26
C LYS A 36 -10.01 3.52 9.00
N ASP A 37 -10.39 3.15 7.78
CA ASP A 37 -10.48 1.74 7.43
C ASP A 37 -9.10 1.28 6.97
N GLU A 38 -8.52 0.37 7.73
CA GLU A 38 -7.22 -0.24 7.44
C GLU A 38 -7.26 -0.98 6.10
N GLU A 39 -8.36 -1.67 5.77
CA GLU A 39 -8.50 -2.39 4.51
C GLU A 39 -8.43 -1.42 3.32
N HIS A 40 -9.14 -0.29 3.43
CA HIS A 40 -9.14 0.74 2.40
C HIS A 40 -7.77 1.41 2.23
N TRP A 41 -7.03 1.61 3.33
CA TRP A 41 -5.65 2.10 3.26
C TRP A 41 -4.74 1.11 2.54
N LEU A 42 -4.82 -0.17 2.87
CA LEU A 42 -4.01 -1.21 2.24
C LEU A 42 -4.35 -1.33 0.75
N ASP A 43 -5.62 -1.25 0.36
CA ASP A 43 -6.00 -1.28 -1.06
C ASP A 43 -5.46 -0.08 -1.83
N PHE A 44 -5.55 1.12 -1.26
CA PHE A 44 -4.93 2.31 -1.85
C PHE A 44 -3.42 2.14 -1.99
N LEU A 45 -2.75 1.62 -0.96
CA LEU A 45 -1.31 1.45 -0.96
C LEU A 45 -0.88 0.41 -2.00
N LYS A 46 -1.64 -0.68 -2.14
CA LYS A 46 -1.45 -1.69 -3.19
C LYS A 46 -1.50 -1.06 -4.59
N GLU A 47 -2.50 -0.22 -4.87
CA GLU A 47 -2.60 0.51 -6.14
C GLU A 47 -1.45 1.49 -6.30
N LYS A 48 -1.12 2.26 -5.25
CA LYS A 48 -0.09 3.30 -5.28
C LYS A 48 1.31 2.76 -5.53
N LEU A 49 1.60 1.57 -4.99
CA LEU A 49 2.88 0.89 -5.15
C LEU A 49 2.93 -0.01 -6.39
N GLU A 50 1.82 -0.12 -7.13
CA GLU A 50 1.68 -0.97 -8.33
C GLU A 50 2.14 -2.43 -8.11
N ILE A 51 2.01 -2.91 -6.87
CA ILE A 51 2.63 -4.16 -6.41
C ILE A 51 1.98 -5.42 -7.01
N GLU A 52 0.76 -5.31 -7.54
CA GLU A 52 0.06 -6.46 -8.12
C GLU A 52 0.80 -7.08 -9.31
N GLU A 53 1.53 -6.28 -10.09
CA GLU A 53 2.35 -6.82 -11.18
C GLU A 53 3.52 -7.66 -10.65
N TYR A 54 4.09 -7.26 -9.51
CA TYR A 54 5.12 -8.01 -8.83
C TYR A 54 4.55 -9.32 -8.26
N TRP A 55 3.40 -9.27 -7.58
CA TRP A 55 2.74 -10.47 -7.05
C TRP A 55 2.39 -11.50 -8.13
N LYS A 56 1.93 -11.05 -9.29
CA LYS A 56 1.68 -11.92 -10.45
C LYS A 56 2.95 -12.65 -10.91
N LYS A 57 4.10 -11.97 -10.90
CA LYS A 57 5.39 -12.56 -11.31
C LYS A 57 5.94 -13.55 -10.28
N THR A 58 5.68 -13.32 -9.00
CA THR A 58 6.19 -14.16 -7.90
C THR A 58 5.23 -15.28 -7.46
N GLY A 59 4.05 -15.37 -8.08
CA GLY A 59 3.04 -16.39 -7.76
C GLY A 59 2.29 -16.11 -6.44
N LEU A 60 2.23 -14.84 -6.03
CA LEU A 60 1.45 -14.37 -4.88
C LEU A 60 0.03 -13.92 -5.27
N LEU A 61 -0.36 -14.10 -6.54
CA LEU A 61 -1.68 -13.76 -7.09
C LEU A 61 -2.32 -14.98 -7.77
#